data_AF-C9SAU9-F1
#
_entry.id   AF-C9SAU9-F1
#
_cell.length_a   1.000
_cell.length_b   1.000
_cell.length_c   1.000
_cell.angle_alpha   90.00
_cell.angle_beta   90.00
_cell.angle_gamma   90.00
#
_symmetry.space_group_name_H-M   'P 1'
#
loop_
_entity.id
_entity.type
_entity.pdbx_description
1 polymer ?
#
loop_
_entity_poly.entity_id
_entity_poly.type
_entity_poly.pdbx_seq_one_letter_code
_entity_poly.pdbx_strand_id
1 'polypeptide(L)'
;MGEESLLACAVRETLEETGVRVTPLAVRCGTRATPGEGALEGQQELQEMHEVQHMQAVQAAQAMQAMQRRARGAHVDVQAVESDAEGPVRQGLTEGVDHYEAVACCHWADVATGALKMVFYYAASADESALPEPLVGEDAGLFENVWCEVDEAAKQLAFPTDGMVVNKAVADMRRTGYDI
;
A
#
# COMPACT_ATOMS: atom_id res chain seq x y z
N MET A 1 31.30 8.63 -7.56
CA MET A 1 30.32 7.56 -7.27
C MET A 1 29.00 8.27 -7.04
N GLY A 2 27.94 7.91 -7.77
CA GLY A 2 26.60 8.41 -7.45
C GLY A 2 26.11 7.75 -6.16
N GLU A 3 25.26 8.43 -5.41
CA GLU A 3 24.58 7.85 -4.25
C GLU A 3 23.64 6.72 -4.73
N GLU A 4 23.64 5.59 -4.03
CA GLU A 4 22.72 4.48 -4.26
C GLU A 4 21.31 4.90 -3.80
N SER A 5 20.27 4.60 -4.59
CA SER A 5 18.89 4.86 -4.18
C SER A 5 18.42 3.81 -3.16
N LEU A 6 17.44 4.15 -2.32
CA LEU A 6 16.87 3.19 -1.36
C LEU A 6 16.31 1.92 -2.04
N LEU A 7 15.73 2.07 -3.24
CA LEU A 7 15.26 0.93 -4.03
C LEU A 7 16.42 0.03 -4.50
N ALA A 8 17.51 0.64 -4.99
CA ALA A 8 18.68 -0.12 -5.41
C ALA A 8 19.33 -0.85 -4.23
N CYS A 9 19.40 -0.19 -3.07
CA CYS A 9 19.85 -0.78 -1.81
C CYS A 9 18.98 -1.99 -1.43
N ALA A 10 17.65 -1.85 -1.44
CA ALA A 10 16.73 -2.94 -1.10
C ALA A 10 16.90 -4.18 -2.02
N VAL A 11 17.05 -3.96 -3.33
CA VAL A 11 17.29 -5.04 -4.30
C VAL A 11 18.62 -5.74 -4.03
N ARG A 12 19.68 -4.98 -3.75
CA ARG A 12 21.01 -5.52 -3.42
C ARG A 12 20.97 -6.31 -2.11
N GLU A 13 20.39 -5.75 -1.05
CA GLU A 13 20.30 -6.38 0.26
C GLU A 13 19.46 -7.65 0.22
N THR A 14 18.35 -7.68 -0.52
CA THR A 14 17.55 -8.91 -0.68
C THR A 14 18.39 -10.03 -1.31
N LEU A 15 19.22 -9.72 -2.31
CA LEU A 15 20.13 -10.71 -2.90
C LEU A 15 21.21 -11.18 -1.91
N GLU A 16 21.80 -10.26 -1.15
CA GLU A 16 22.86 -10.58 -0.18
C GLU A 16 22.34 -11.39 1.02
N GLU A 17 21.12 -11.12 1.49
CA GLU A 17 20.51 -11.75 2.66
C GLU A 17 19.80 -13.08 2.35
N THR A 18 19.21 -13.20 1.17
CA THR A 18 18.35 -14.34 0.82
C THR A 18 18.90 -15.19 -0.33
N GLY A 19 19.90 -14.70 -1.06
CA GLY A 19 20.34 -15.33 -2.32
C GLY A 19 19.35 -15.19 -3.48
N VAL A 20 18.15 -14.64 -3.25
CA VAL A 20 17.09 -14.53 -4.25
C VAL A 20 17.23 -13.23 -5.04
N ARG A 21 17.20 -13.33 -6.37
CA ARG A 21 17.13 -12.15 -7.26
C ARG A 21 15.69 -11.71 -7.40
N VAL A 22 15.47 -10.43 -7.15
CA VAL A 22 14.14 -9.81 -7.25
C VAL A 22 14.08 -8.76 -8.36
N THR A 23 12.89 -8.58 -8.94
CA THR A 23 12.57 -7.49 -9.86
C THR A 23 11.53 -6.58 -9.21
N PRO A 24 11.83 -5.29 -8.96
CA PRO A 24 10.86 -4.36 -8.39
C PRO A 24 9.56 -4.29 -9.19
N LEU A 25 8.44 -4.19 -8.49
CA LEU A 25 7.11 -4.02 -9.08
C LEU A 25 6.63 -2.60 -8.84
N ALA A 26 6.05 -1.98 -9.89
CA ALA A 26 5.39 -0.69 -9.75
C ALA A 26 4.03 -0.89 -9.07
N VAL A 27 3.68 -0.06 -8.10
CA VAL A 27 2.45 -0.20 -7.31
C VAL A 27 1.71 1.13 -7.26
N ARG A 28 0.38 1.11 -7.42
CA ARG A 28 -0.53 2.27 -7.28
C ARG A 28 -0.91 2.48 -5.83
N CYS A 29 0.04 2.87 -4.99
CA CYS A 29 -0.27 3.32 -3.63
C CYS A 29 -0.37 4.84 -3.57
N GLY A 30 -1.04 5.38 -2.55
CA GLY A 30 -1.11 6.84 -2.39
C GLY A 30 0.25 7.38 -1.95
N THR A 31 0.87 8.23 -2.77
CA THR A 31 2.17 8.86 -2.48
C THR A 31 2.05 10.37 -2.36
N ARG A 32 2.98 11.02 -1.63
CA ARG A 32 3.12 12.48 -1.61
C ARG A 32 4.11 13.01 -2.65
N ALA A 33 4.68 12.11 -3.46
CA ALA A 33 5.59 12.50 -4.51
C ALA A 33 4.87 13.31 -5.59
N THR A 34 5.54 14.35 -6.10
CA THR A 34 5.03 15.07 -7.26
C THR A 34 5.18 14.18 -8.49
N PRO A 35 4.10 13.88 -9.23
CA PRO A 35 4.20 13.07 -10.44
C PRO A 35 5.11 13.75 -11.45
N GLY A 36 5.92 12.98 -12.18
CA GLY A 36 6.68 13.51 -13.31
C GLY A 36 5.75 14.07 -14.40
N GLU A 37 6.26 14.93 -15.29
CA GLU A 37 5.46 15.68 -16.27
C GLU A 37 4.54 14.83 -17.17
N GLY A 38 4.76 13.51 -17.29
CA GLY A 38 3.91 12.58 -18.06
C GLY A 38 2.88 11.76 -17.26
N ALA A 39 2.86 11.86 -15.92
CA ALA A 39 1.96 11.05 -15.07
C ALA A 39 0.62 11.74 -14.76
N LEU A 40 0.47 13.01 -15.14
CA LEU A 40 -0.65 13.87 -14.74
C LEU A 40 -1.82 13.91 -15.74
N GLU A 41 -1.63 13.45 -16.98
CA GLU A 41 -2.63 13.61 -18.05
C GLU A 41 -3.95 12.88 -17.76
N GLY A 42 -3.91 11.75 -17.04
CA GLY A 42 -5.12 11.03 -16.62
C GLY A 42 -5.73 11.50 -15.28
N GLN A 43 -5.03 12.33 -14.50
CA GLN A 43 -5.47 12.71 -13.14
C GLN A 43 -6.48 13.85 -13.14
N GLN A 44 -6.40 14.77 -14.12
CA GLN A 44 -7.36 15.87 -14.24
C GLN A 44 -8.76 15.36 -14.57
N GLU A 45 -8.87 14.39 -15.50
CA GLU A 45 -10.15 13.79 -15.88
C GLU A 45 -10.79 12.98 -14.73
N LEU A 46 -9.98 12.24 -13.97
CA LEU A 46 -10.45 11.49 -12.78
C LEU A 46 -10.89 12.42 -11.65
N GLN A 47 -10.18 13.53 -11.41
CA GLN A 47 -10.57 14.53 -10.41
C GLN A 47 -11.88 15.21 -10.79
N GLU A 48 -12.03 15.66 -12.03
CA GLU A 48 -13.27 16.28 -12.52
C GLU A 48 -14.45 15.31 -12.44
N MET A 49 -14.25 14.04 -12.81
CA MET A 49 -15.29 13.01 -12.72
C MET A 49 -15.71 12.73 -11.27
N HIS A 50 -14.75 12.62 -10.34
CA HIS A 50 -15.03 12.41 -8.92
C HIS A 50 -15.73 13.61 -8.28
N GLU A 51 -15.36 14.84 -8.63
CA GLU A 51 -16.06 16.05 -8.16
C GLU A 51 -17.53 16.06 -8.61
N VAL A 52 -17.78 15.67 -9.86
CA VAL A 52 -19.14 15.54 -10.40
C VAL A 52 -19.92 14.44 -9.67
N GLN A 53 -19.31 13.27 -9.45
CA GLN A 53 -19.96 12.16 -8.72
C GLN A 53 -20.24 12.52 -7.25
N HIS A 54 -19.30 13.17 -6.56
CA HIS A 54 -19.51 13.65 -5.19
C HIS A 54 -20.64 14.68 -5.12
N MET A 55 -20.67 15.63 -6.06
CA MET A 55 -21.73 16.63 -6.15
C MET A 55 -23.10 15.99 -6.40
N GLN A 56 -23.17 14.98 -7.28
CA GLN A 56 -24.39 14.22 -7.54
C GLN A 56 -24.84 13.41 -6.32
N ALA A 57 -23.92 12.77 -5.59
CA ALA A 57 -24.23 12.03 -4.36
C ALA A 57 -24.77 12.96 -3.27
N VAL A 58 -24.17 14.15 -3.10
CA VAL A 58 -24.65 15.17 -2.16
C VAL A 58 -26.05 15.67 -2.55
N GLN A 59 -26.29 15.93 -3.85
CA GLN A 59 -27.61 16.34 -4.34
C GLN A 59 -28.66 15.24 -4.14
N ALA A 60 -28.32 13.97 -4.41
CA ALA A 60 -29.21 12.83 -4.19
C ALA A 60 -29.55 12.65 -2.70
N ALA A 61 -28.56 12.77 -1.81
CA ALA A 61 -28.77 12.72 -0.37
C ALA A 61 -29.68 13.87 0.12
N GLN A 62 -29.46 15.10 -0.37
CA GLN A 62 -30.31 16.24 -0.06
C GLN A 62 -31.75 16.07 -0.57
N ALA A 63 -31.91 15.54 -1.79
CA ALA A 63 -33.23 15.24 -2.36
C ALA A 63 -33.97 14.17 -1.55
N MET A 64 -33.27 13.09 -1.14
CA MET A 64 -33.84 12.07 -0.26
C MET A 64 -34.20 12.62 1.11
N GLN A 65 -33.35 13.45 1.72
CA GLN A 65 -33.66 14.11 3.00
C GLN A 65 -34.88 15.04 2.88
N ALA A 66 -35.01 15.77 1.77
CA ALA A 66 -36.18 16.61 1.51
C ALA A 66 -37.47 15.77 1.32
N MET A 67 -37.38 14.64 0.64
CA MET A 67 -38.49 13.69 0.49
C MET A 67 -38.89 13.06 1.83
N GLN A 68 -37.91 12.66 2.65
CA GLN A 68 -38.15 12.11 3.99
C GLN A 68 -38.71 13.16 4.97
N ARG A 69 -38.29 14.43 4.87
CA ARG A 69 -38.88 15.54 5.66
C ARG A 69 -40.33 15.81 5.27
N ARG A 70 -40.70 15.62 4.00
CA ARG A 70 -42.09 15.67 3.54
C ARG A 70 -42.89 14.43 3.97
N ALA A 71 -42.23 13.30 4.17
CA ALA A 71 -42.87 12.02 4.46
C ALA A 71 -42.97 11.65 5.95
N ARG A 72 -42.21 12.25 6.87
CA ARG A 72 -42.23 11.81 8.28
C ARG A 72 -43.39 12.38 9.09
N GLY A 73 -44.46 11.59 9.15
CA GLY A 73 -44.77 10.90 10.41
C GLY A 73 -44.00 9.57 10.47
N ALA A 74 -43.42 9.26 11.64
CA ALA A 74 -42.72 8.03 12.03
C ALA A 74 -41.27 7.77 11.51
N HIS A 75 -40.42 7.39 12.47
CA HIS A 75 -39.01 6.97 12.34
C HIS A 75 -38.86 5.59 11.70
N VAL A 76 -37.76 5.38 10.96
CA VAL A 76 -36.92 4.16 11.02
C VAL A 76 -35.47 4.58 10.75
N ASP A 77 -34.55 4.09 11.56
CA ASP A 77 -33.10 4.23 11.39
C ASP A 77 -32.60 2.97 10.68
N VAL A 78 -31.95 3.14 9.52
CA VAL A 78 -31.31 2.05 8.77
C VAL A 78 -29.89 2.51 8.52
N GLN A 79 -28.96 2.02 9.34
CA GLN A 79 -27.53 2.21 9.10
C GLN A 79 -27.19 1.56 7.76
N ALA A 80 -26.75 2.38 6.82
CA ALA A 80 -26.23 1.95 5.54
C ALA A 80 -24.94 1.15 5.78
N VAL A 81 -24.89 -0.04 5.21
CA VAL A 81 -23.66 -0.80 5.01
C VAL A 81 -22.85 -0.03 3.97
N GLU A 82 -21.78 0.64 4.40
CA GLU A 82 -20.83 1.25 3.48
C GLU A 82 -20.01 0.14 2.83
N SER A 83 -20.09 0.02 1.51
CA SER A 83 -19.34 -0.92 0.69
C SER A 83 -17.90 -0.42 0.50
N ASP A 84 -16.91 -1.30 0.71
CA ASP A 84 -15.47 -1.06 0.56
C ASP A 84 -14.99 -0.89 -0.91
N ALA A 85 -15.75 -0.18 -1.75
CA ALA A 85 -15.33 0.14 -3.11
C ALA A 85 -15.06 1.65 -3.20
N GLU A 86 -13.79 2.00 -3.52
CA GLU A 86 -13.28 3.36 -3.74
C GLU A 86 -13.53 4.32 -2.57
N GLY A 87 -12.67 4.22 -1.54
CA GLY A 87 -12.55 5.26 -0.53
C GLY A 87 -12.17 6.62 -1.15
N PRO A 88 -12.52 7.75 -0.52
CA PRO A 88 -12.25 9.08 -1.05
C PRO A 88 -10.76 9.27 -1.32
N VAL A 89 -10.43 9.87 -2.48
CA VAL A 89 -9.07 10.34 -2.80
C VAL A 89 -8.51 11.07 -1.60
N ARG A 90 -7.41 10.57 -1.03
CA ARG A 90 -6.86 11.15 0.19
C ARG A 90 -6.23 12.49 -0.17
N GLN A 91 -6.78 13.57 0.40
CA GLN A 91 -6.33 14.93 0.10
C GLN A 91 -4.81 15.06 0.32
N GLY A 92 -4.10 15.48 -0.74
CA GLY A 92 -2.64 15.65 -0.73
C GLY A 92 -1.83 14.40 -1.07
N LEU A 93 -2.46 13.32 -1.55
CA LEU A 93 -1.78 12.19 -2.17
C LEU A 93 -1.99 12.18 -3.70
N THR A 94 -0.95 11.84 -4.42
CA THR A 94 -1.00 11.31 -5.78
C THR A 94 -1.47 9.86 -5.69
N GLU A 95 -2.53 9.53 -6.41
CA GLU A 95 -3.10 8.19 -6.47
C GLU A 95 -3.28 7.75 -7.93
N GLY A 96 -3.42 6.43 -8.15
CA GLY A 96 -3.72 5.86 -9.48
C GLY A 96 -2.57 5.81 -10.48
N VAL A 97 -1.35 6.16 -10.07
CA VAL A 97 -0.14 6.15 -10.92
C VAL A 97 0.79 5.02 -10.53
N ASP A 98 1.34 4.34 -11.53
CA ASP A 98 2.35 3.30 -11.31
C ASP A 98 3.68 3.94 -10.88
N HIS A 99 4.19 3.55 -9.71
CA HIS A 99 5.48 4.04 -9.22
C HIS A 99 6.27 2.96 -8.47
N TYR A 100 7.60 3.10 -8.39
CA TYR A 100 8.50 2.17 -7.71
C TYR A 100 8.91 2.64 -6.30
N GLU A 101 8.12 3.53 -5.70
CA GLU A 101 8.36 4.02 -4.33
C GLU A 101 8.05 2.97 -3.26
N ALA A 102 8.53 3.22 -2.05
CA ALA A 102 8.28 2.34 -0.93
C ALA A 102 6.77 2.27 -0.63
N VAL A 103 6.22 1.06 -0.56
CA VAL A 103 4.81 0.82 -0.23
C VAL A 103 4.53 1.09 1.24
N ALA A 104 5.54 1.06 2.10
CA ALA A 104 5.43 1.45 3.50
C ALA A 104 6.79 1.93 4.04
N CYS A 105 6.72 2.76 5.08
CA CYS A 105 7.87 3.11 5.90
C CYS A 105 7.48 2.92 7.36
N CYS A 106 8.25 2.12 8.08
CA CYS A 106 8.12 1.98 9.52
C CYS A 106 9.35 2.56 10.21
N HIS A 107 9.14 3.07 11.42
CA HIS A 107 10.21 3.62 12.24
C HIS A 107 10.11 3.12 13.67
N TRP A 108 11.26 2.79 14.27
CA TRP A 108 11.35 2.34 15.65
C TRP A 108 12.49 3.07 16.33
N ALA A 109 12.22 3.63 17.50
CA ALA A 109 13.27 4.10 18.38
C ALA A 109 13.71 2.91 19.26
N ASP A 110 14.98 2.56 19.20
CA ASP A 110 15.55 1.65 20.17
C ASP A 110 15.59 2.32 21.55
N VAL A 111 14.92 1.73 22.52
CA VAL A 111 14.78 2.30 23.86
C VAL A 111 16.08 2.30 24.66
N ALA A 112 17.02 1.42 24.32
CA ALA A 112 18.28 1.28 25.05
C ALA A 112 19.33 2.32 24.59
N THR A 113 19.42 2.56 23.28
CA THR A 113 20.43 3.43 22.67
C THR A 113 19.87 4.77 22.20
N GLY A 114 18.55 4.89 22.05
CA GLY A 114 17.89 6.03 21.41
C GLY A 114 18.06 6.07 19.89
N ALA A 115 18.67 5.04 19.28
CA ALA A 115 18.84 4.97 17.84
C ALA A 115 17.49 4.85 17.13
N LEU A 116 17.31 5.59 16.04
CA LEU A 116 16.13 5.48 15.19
C LEU A 116 16.41 4.51 14.05
N LYS A 117 15.71 3.38 14.02
CA LYS A 117 15.64 2.47 12.88
C LYS A 117 14.49 2.91 11.98
N MET A 118 14.74 3.00 10.68
CA MET A 118 13.71 3.17 9.65
C MET A 118 13.80 2.00 8.67
N VAL A 119 12.66 1.43 8.29
CA VAL A 119 12.58 0.35 7.29
C VAL A 119 11.63 0.80 6.19
N PHE A 120 12.10 0.75 4.95
CA PHE A 120 11.34 1.05 3.74
C PHE A 120 11.03 -0.25 3.02
N TYR A 121 9.76 -0.52 2.78
CA TYR A 121 9.30 -1.76 2.15
C TYR A 121 8.97 -1.51 0.69
N TYR A 122 9.35 -2.43 -0.17
CA TYR A 122 9.08 -2.41 -1.61
C TYR A 122 8.39 -3.70 -2.04
N ALA A 123 7.54 -3.63 -3.06
CA ALA A 123 7.00 -4.82 -3.71
C ALA A 123 7.95 -5.27 -4.83
N ALA A 124 8.16 -6.57 -4.95
CA ALA A 124 9.00 -7.16 -5.99
C ALA A 124 8.51 -8.55 -6.37
N SER A 125 8.86 -9.02 -7.57
CA SER A 125 8.67 -10.39 -8.01
C SER A 125 10.00 -11.14 -8.02
N ALA A 126 9.94 -12.47 -7.89
CA ALA A 126 11.09 -13.35 -7.99
C ALA A 126 10.66 -14.72 -8.54
N ASP A 127 11.66 -15.53 -8.91
CA ASP A 127 11.46 -16.92 -9.30
C ASP A 127 11.18 -17.76 -8.04
N GLU A 128 9.96 -18.28 -7.91
CA GLU A 128 9.55 -19.12 -6.78
C GLU A 128 10.34 -20.44 -6.67
N SER A 129 11.00 -20.87 -7.75
CA SER A 129 11.87 -22.05 -7.72
C SER A 129 13.25 -21.78 -7.14
N ALA A 130 13.62 -20.51 -6.94
CA ALA A 130 14.85 -20.16 -6.24
C ALA A 130 14.76 -20.59 -4.78
N LEU A 131 15.77 -21.31 -4.29
CA LEU A 131 15.83 -21.74 -2.90
C LEU A 131 16.43 -20.60 -2.06
N PRO A 132 15.67 -19.98 -1.14
CA PRO A 132 16.21 -18.93 -0.30
C PRO A 132 17.30 -19.48 0.62
N GLU A 133 18.41 -18.76 0.71
CA GLU A 133 19.52 -19.07 1.60
C GLU A 133 19.23 -18.57 3.02
N PRO A 134 19.71 -19.26 4.06
CA PRO A 134 19.62 -18.75 5.43
C PRO A 134 20.56 -17.56 5.63
N LEU A 135 20.17 -16.65 6.53
CA LEU A 135 21.03 -15.55 6.95
C LEU A 135 22.34 -16.06 7.56
N VAL A 136 23.41 -15.30 7.31
CA VAL A 136 24.77 -15.58 7.81
C VAL A 136 25.29 -14.41 8.63
N GLY A 137 26.33 -14.66 9.45
CA GLY A 137 26.97 -13.60 10.25
C GLY A 137 26.21 -13.27 11.53
N GLU A 138 26.11 -11.97 11.86
CA GLU A 138 25.48 -11.49 13.10
C GLU A 138 23.95 -11.74 13.11
N ASP A 139 23.35 -11.83 11.93
CA ASP A 139 21.91 -12.05 11.76
C ASP A 139 21.53 -13.53 11.59
N ALA A 140 22.51 -14.44 11.68
CA ALA A 140 22.27 -15.87 11.53
C ALA A 140 21.26 -16.38 12.59
N GLY A 141 20.15 -16.95 12.11
CA GLY A 141 19.09 -17.48 12.96
C GLY A 141 18.11 -16.44 13.52
N LEU A 142 18.22 -15.16 13.13
CA LEU A 142 17.21 -14.15 13.48
C LEU A 142 15.92 -14.32 12.68
N PHE A 143 16.03 -14.74 11.42
CA PHE A 143 14.91 -14.96 10.51
C PHE A 143 15.12 -16.23 9.66
N GLU A 144 14.02 -16.77 9.16
CA GLU A 144 13.99 -17.86 8.19
C GLU A 144 13.39 -17.33 6.88
N ASN A 145 14.11 -17.49 5.77
CA ASN A 145 13.63 -17.11 4.45
C ASN A 145 12.80 -18.26 3.86
N VAL A 146 11.48 -18.07 3.74
CA VAL A 146 10.55 -19.09 3.25
C VAL A 146 9.65 -18.54 2.15
N TRP A 147 9.38 -19.37 1.14
CA TRP A 147 8.24 -19.16 0.25
C TRP A 147 6.97 -19.60 0.98
N CYS A 148 5.92 -18.78 0.91
CA CYS A 148 4.63 -19.10 1.49
C CYS A 148 3.48 -18.50 0.68
N GLU A 149 2.28 -19.03 0.92
CA GLU A 149 1.05 -18.48 0.36
C GLU A 149 0.80 -17.06 0.86
N VAL A 150 0.36 -16.18 -0.05
CA VAL A 150 0.18 -14.75 0.20
C VAL A 150 -0.74 -14.50 1.41
N ASP A 151 -1.82 -15.27 1.54
CA ASP A 151 -2.81 -15.11 2.63
C ASP A 151 -2.30 -15.62 3.99
N GLU A 152 -1.18 -16.34 4.02
CA GLU A 152 -0.53 -16.84 5.24
C GLU A 152 0.68 -15.99 5.64
N ALA A 153 1.30 -15.26 4.71
CA ALA A 153 2.53 -14.50 4.93
C ALA A 153 2.45 -13.58 6.17
N ALA A 154 1.38 -12.77 6.28
CA ALA A 154 1.22 -11.84 7.39
C ALA A 154 1.08 -12.53 8.77
N LYS A 155 0.63 -13.79 8.81
CA LYS A 155 0.41 -14.56 10.05
C LYS A 155 1.69 -15.20 10.56
N GLN A 156 2.70 -15.36 9.70
CA GLN A 156 3.98 -15.98 10.04
C GLN A 156 5.00 -14.98 10.62
N LEU A 157 4.73 -13.68 10.51
CA LEU A 157 5.63 -12.63 10.97
C LEU A 157 5.56 -12.44 12.50
N ALA A 158 6.72 -12.33 13.13
CA ALA A 158 6.85 -12.16 14.58
C ALA A 158 6.27 -10.81 15.07
N PHE A 159 6.37 -9.77 14.26
CA PHE A 159 5.88 -8.43 14.60
C PHE A 159 4.59 -8.11 13.84
N PRO A 160 3.48 -7.78 14.55
CA PRO A 160 2.22 -7.44 13.91
C PRO A 160 2.32 -6.26 12.92
N THR A 161 3.23 -5.31 13.17
CA THR A 161 3.47 -4.17 12.28
C THR A 161 3.95 -4.63 10.89
N ASP A 162 4.83 -5.63 10.82
CA ASP A 162 5.29 -6.17 9.54
C ASP A 162 4.14 -6.89 8.81
N GLY A 163 3.28 -7.61 9.56
CA GLY A 163 2.05 -8.18 9.01
C GLY A 163 1.08 -7.14 8.45
N MET A 164 0.96 -5.98 9.08
CA MET A 164 0.17 -4.85 8.54
C MET A 164 0.77 -4.32 7.24
N VAL A 165 2.10 -4.26 7.14
CA VAL A 165 2.79 -3.85 5.91
C VAL A 165 2.54 -4.85 4.78
N VAL A 166 2.64 -6.15 5.03
CA VAL A 166 2.33 -7.20 4.04
C VAL A 166 0.90 -7.08 3.54
N ASN A 167 -0.08 -6.99 4.45
CA ASN A 167 -1.49 -6.85 4.08
C ASN A 167 -1.75 -5.59 3.24
N LYS A 168 -1.11 -4.47 3.59
CA LYS A 168 -1.20 -3.23 2.80
C LYS A 168 -0.58 -3.42 1.41
N ALA A 169 0.62 -4.01 1.33
CA ALA A 169 1.31 -4.24 0.07
C ALA A 169 0.48 -5.13 -0.88
N VAL A 170 -0.09 -6.23 -0.36
CA VAL A 170 -0.98 -7.11 -1.12
C VAL A 170 -2.22 -6.37 -1.63
N ALA A 171 -2.87 -5.56 -0.78
CA ALA A 171 -4.01 -4.75 -1.19
C ALA A 171 -3.65 -3.74 -2.29
N ASP A 172 -2.50 -3.08 -2.17
CA ASP A 172 -2.01 -2.13 -3.16
C ASP A 172 -1.65 -2.82 -4.49
N MET A 173 -1.04 -3.99 -4.43
CA MET A 173 -0.72 -4.79 -5.62
C MET A 173 -1.99 -5.26 -6.34
N ARG A 174 -2.97 -5.80 -5.61
CA ARG A 174 -4.28 -6.17 -6.19
C ARG A 174 -4.98 -4.98 -6.82
N ARG A 175 -4.97 -3.81 -6.18
CA ARG A 175 -5.50 -2.56 -6.74
C ARG A 175 -4.74 -2.09 -8.00
N THR A 176 -3.45 -2.41 -8.09
CA THR A 176 -2.64 -2.12 -9.28
C THR A 176 -3.00 -3.03 -10.45
N GLY A 177 -3.54 -4.22 -10.17
CA GLY A 177 -3.93 -5.22 -11.18
C GLY A 177 -3.03 -6.44 -11.24
N TYR A 178 -2.18 -6.67 -10.23
CA TYR A 178 -1.43 -7.92 -10.12
C TYR A 178 -2.34 -9.07 -9.70
N ASP A 179 -2.08 -10.26 -10.26
CA ASP A 179 -2.75 -11.51 -9.93
C ASP A 179 -1.94 -12.24 -8.83
N ILE A 180 -2.32 -12.02 -7.56
CA ILE A 180 -1.67 -12.52 -6.34
C ILE A 180 -2.65 -12.87 -5.22
#